data_AF-A0A0A1CFT1-F1
#
_entry.id   AF-A0A0A1CFT1-F1
#
_cell.length_a   1.000
_cell.length_b   1.000
_cell.length_c   1.000
_cell.angle_alpha   90.00
_cell.angle_beta   90.00
_cell.angle_gamma   90.00
#
_symmetry.space_group_name_H-M   'P 1'
#
loop_
_entity.id
_entity.type
_entity.pdbx_description
1 polymer ?
#
loop_
_entity_poly.entity_id
_entity_poly.type
_entity_poly.pdbx_seq_one_letter_code
_entity_poly.pdbx_strand_id
1 'polypeptide(L)'
;DIHIHFPAGAVPKDGPSAGVTLVTSLVSLLSQKPVRADTAMTGEMTLRGLVLPVGGIKDKVILAAHRYGIKRVILPERNLKDLAEVPAAVLGSLEILLAKRMEDVLENAFEGGCPWRQRSKL
;
A
#
# COMPACT_ATOMS: atom_id res chain seq x y z
N ASP A 1 -5.51 -11.76 -21.23
CA ASP A 1 -6.54 -11.38 -20.23
C ASP A 1 -5.93 -11.16 -18.86
N ILE A 2 -6.55 -10.30 -18.04
CA ILE A 2 -6.13 -10.02 -16.66
C ILE A 2 -7.31 -10.38 -15.76
N HIS A 3 -7.07 -11.26 -14.78
CA HIS A 3 -8.05 -11.63 -13.76
C HIS A 3 -7.52 -11.18 -12.40
N ILE A 4 -8.25 -10.29 -11.73
CA ILE A 4 -7.95 -9.85 -10.36
C ILE A 4 -8.91 -10.58 -9.42
N HIS A 5 -8.35 -11.31 -8.46
CA HIS A 5 -9.12 -12.04 -7.46
C HIS A 5 -8.85 -11.48 -6.05
N PHE A 6 -9.93 -11.24 -5.31
CA PHE A 6 -9.86 -10.93 -3.88
C PHE A 6 -10.48 -12.09 -3.09
N PRO A 7 -9.70 -12.80 -2.26
CA PRO A 7 -10.17 -14.00 -1.55
C PRO A 7 -11.31 -13.68 -0.57
N ALA A 8 -12.06 -14.70 -0.15
CA ALA A 8 -13.28 -14.58 0.67
C ALA A 8 -14.37 -13.72 -0.01
N GLY A 9 -14.88 -14.19 -1.16
CA GLY A 9 -15.86 -13.47 -1.97
C GLY A 9 -17.20 -13.17 -1.29
N ALA A 10 -17.51 -13.87 -0.20
CA ALA A 10 -18.71 -13.62 0.61
C ALA A 10 -18.65 -12.33 1.45
N VAL A 11 -17.44 -11.79 1.70
CA VAL A 11 -17.26 -10.53 2.42
C VAL A 11 -17.19 -9.39 1.42
N PRO A 12 -18.11 -8.40 1.48
CA PRO A 12 -18.08 -7.25 0.58
C PRO A 12 -16.81 -6.44 0.81
N LYS A 13 -16.05 -6.22 -0.26
CA LYS A 13 -14.81 -5.43 -0.26
C LYS A 13 -15.04 -4.17 -1.07
N ASP A 14 -15.84 -3.26 -0.52
CA ASP A 14 -16.09 -1.97 -1.13
C ASP A 14 -15.15 -0.89 -0.58
N GLY A 15 -14.65 -0.07 -1.50
CA GLY A 15 -13.94 1.15 -1.16
C GLY A 15 -12.78 1.46 -2.12
N PRO A 16 -12.56 2.76 -2.44
CA PRO A 16 -11.46 3.17 -3.32
C PRO A 16 -10.07 2.98 -2.69
N SER A 17 -10.01 2.64 -1.40
CA SER A 17 -8.79 2.53 -0.58
C SER A 17 -7.81 1.44 -1.00
N ALA A 18 -8.20 0.54 -1.91
CA ALA A 18 -7.34 -0.50 -2.47
C ALA A 18 -6.72 -0.14 -3.83
N GLY A 19 -6.91 1.11 -4.30
CA GLY A 19 -6.44 1.55 -5.62
C GLY A 19 -4.94 1.38 -5.80
N VAL A 20 -4.13 1.79 -4.83
CA VAL A 20 -2.66 1.61 -4.88
C VAL A 20 -2.24 0.14 -4.86
N THR A 21 -2.96 -0.72 -4.12
CA THR A 21 -2.70 -2.16 -4.04
C THR A 21 -2.99 -2.86 -5.36
N LEU A 22 -4.12 -2.50 -5.98
CA LEU A 22 -4.51 -2.97 -7.30
C LEU A 22 -3.45 -2.64 -8.34
N VAL A 23 -3.04 -1.38 -8.43
CA VAL A 23 -1.99 -0.99 -9.37
C VAL A 23 -0.70 -1.73 -9.09
N THR A 24 -0.25 -1.81 -7.84
CA THR A 24 0.99 -2.53 -7.49
C THR A 24 0.94 -4.01 -7.92
N SER A 25 -0.21 -4.67 -7.77
CA SER A 25 -0.40 -6.06 -8.25
C SER A 25 -0.28 -6.19 -9.77
N LEU A 26 -0.86 -5.24 -10.52
CA LEU A 26 -0.73 -5.18 -11.98
C LEU A 26 0.69 -4.88 -12.41
N VAL A 27 1.38 -3.97 -11.73
CA VAL A 27 2.79 -3.69 -11.97
C VAL A 27 3.63 -4.93 -11.76
N SER A 28 3.40 -5.66 -10.66
CA SER A 28 4.11 -6.90 -10.36
C SER A 28 3.89 -7.94 -11.46
N LEU A 29 2.63 -8.13 -11.88
CA LEU A 29 2.26 -9.06 -12.95
C LEU A 29 2.96 -8.72 -14.28
N LEU A 30 2.97 -7.45 -14.67
CA LEU A 30 3.53 -7.00 -15.96
C LEU A 30 5.06 -6.89 -15.94
N SER A 31 5.66 -6.57 -14.79
CA SER A 31 7.12 -6.44 -14.65
C SER A 31 7.82 -7.73 -14.25
N GLN A 32 7.06 -8.77 -13.88
CA GLN A 32 7.58 -10.05 -13.35
C GLN A 32 8.48 -9.85 -12.12
N LYS A 33 8.24 -8.78 -11.36
CA LYS A 33 8.95 -8.51 -10.10
C LYS A 33 8.05 -8.85 -8.92
N PRO A 34 8.55 -9.60 -7.91
CA PRO A 34 7.77 -9.91 -6.72
C PRO A 34 7.58 -8.65 -5.86
N VAL A 35 6.37 -8.48 -5.32
CA VAL A 35 6.09 -7.50 -4.27
C VAL A 35 6.58 -8.06 -2.94
N ARG A 36 7.06 -7.19 -2.06
CA ARG A 36 7.46 -7.57 -0.71
C ARG A 36 6.29 -8.12 0.10
N ALA A 37 6.47 -9.30 0.70
CA ALA A 37 5.45 -9.96 1.51
C ALA A 37 5.26 -9.33 2.90
N ASP A 38 6.24 -8.54 3.38
CA ASP A 38 6.24 -7.91 4.70
C ASP A 38 5.61 -6.51 4.72
N THR A 39 4.98 -6.09 3.61
CA THR A 39 4.49 -4.73 3.38
C THR A 39 2.98 -4.72 3.10
N ALA A 40 2.24 -4.00 3.94
CA ALA A 40 0.85 -3.62 3.69
C ALA A 40 0.78 -2.23 3.06
N MET A 41 -0.25 -1.96 2.25
CA MET A 41 -0.47 -0.64 1.66
C MET A 41 -1.96 -0.30 1.57
N THR A 42 -2.28 0.98 1.73
CA THR A 42 -3.62 1.52 1.46
C THR A 42 -3.54 2.91 0.85
N GLY A 43 -4.52 3.25 0.04
CA GLY A 43 -4.57 4.54 -0.62
C GLY A 43 -5.54 4.48 -1.80
N GLU A 44 -6.32 5.54 -1.94
CA GLU A 44 -7.05 5.79 -3.17
C GLU A 44 -6.07 6.37 -4.20
N MET A 45 -6.20 5.98 -5.46
CA MET A 45 -5.33 6.45 -6.54
C MET A 45 -6.16 7.19 -7.59
N THR A 46 -5.70 8.37 -7.97
CA THR A 46 -6.25 9.11 -9.12
C THR A 46 -5.57 8.67 -10.43
N LEU A 47 -6.21 8.93 -11.57
CA LEU A 47 -5.60 8.73 -12.89
C LEU A 47 -4.31 9.55 -13.11
N ARG A 48 -4.09 10.59 -12.31
CA ARG A 48 -2.87 11.42 -12.34
C ARG A 48 -1.73 10.84 -11.49
N GLY A 49 -1.93 9.69 -10.86
CA GLY A 49 -0.96 9.03 -9.99
C GLY A 49 -0.84 9.64 -8.59
N LEU A 50 -1.75 10.54 -8.19
CA LEU A 50 -1.80 11.05 -6.82
C LEU A 50 -2.45 10.03 -5.90
N VAL A 51 -1.85 9.86 -4.71
CA VAL A 51 -2.38 9.05 -3.62
C VAL A 51 -3.23 9.93 -2.71
N LEU A 52 -4.51 9.59 -2.58
CA LEU A 52 -5.49 10.31 -1.79
C LEU A 52 -5.69 9.64 -0.41
N PRO A 53 -6.09 10.43 0.60
CA PRO A 53 -6.27 9.91 1.93
C PRO A 53 -7.45 8.95 2.01
N VAL A 54 -7.36 7.99 2.92
CA VAL A 54 -8.39 6.98 3.15
C VAL A 54 -8.87 7.02 4.60
N GLY A 55 -10.15 6.70 4.82
CA GLY A 55 -10.73 6.61 6.16
C GLY A 55 -10.52 5.24 6.81
N GLY A 56 -10.53 5.20 8.15
CA GLY A 56 -10.51 3.98 8.94
C GLY A 56 -9.13 3.29 9.01
N ILE A 57 -8.04 4.05 9.01
CA ILE A 57 -6.66 3.52 8.97
C ILE A 57 -6.31 2.73 10.23
N LYS A 58 -6.80 3.19 11.39
CA LYS A 58 -6.61 2.53 12.68
C LYS A 58 -7.07 1.07 12.64
N ASP A 59 -8.32 0.85 12.24
CA ASP A 59 -8.94 -0.48 12.23
C ASP A 59 -8.49 -1.34 11.04
N LYS A 60 -8.40 -0.73 9.85
CA LYS A 60 -8.16 -1.48 8.60
C LYS A 60 -6.72 -1.91 8.41
N VAL A 61 -5.77 -1.03 8.72
CA VAL A 61 -4.39 -1.23 8.29
C VAL A 61 -3.47 -1.39 9.47
N ILE A 62 -3.60 -0.56 10.50
CA ILE A 62 -2.63 -0.59 11.60
C ILE A 62 -2.90 -1.75 12.56
N LEU A 63 -4.15 -1.93 12.99
CA LEU A 63 -4.53 -3.06 13.84
C LEU A 63 -4.44 -4.39 13.09
N ALA A 64 -4.79 -4.42 11.80
CA ALA A 64 -4.64 -5.60 10.97
C ALA A 64 -3.16 -5.94 10.75
N ALA A 65 -2.32 -4.98 10.36
CA ALA A 65 -0.89 -5.20 10.14
C ALA A 65 -0.21 -5.76 11.39
N HIS A 66 -0.50 -5.19 12.55
CA HIS A 66 0.01 -5.68 13.83
C HIS A 66 -0.44 -7.12 14.13
N ARG A 67 -1.73 -7.44 13.93
CA ARG A 67 -2.26 -8.80 14.16
C ARG A 67 -1.68 -9.84 13.21
N TYR A 68 -1.42 -9.47 11.96
CA TYR A 68 -0.85 -10.35 10.94
C TYR A 68 0.69 -10.33 10.91
N GLY A 69 1.35 -9.64 11.83
CA GLY A 69 2.81 -9.59 11.93
C GLY A 69 3.50 -8.87 10.76
N ILE A 70 2.78 -8.00 10.06
CA ILE A 70 3.33 -7.18 8.98
C ILE A 70 4.21 -6.10 9.60
N LYS A 71 5.41 -5.90 9.05
CA LYS A 71 6.40 -4.96 9.60
C LYS A 71 6.30 -3.56 9.00
N ARG A 72 5.83 -3.46 7.75
CA ARG A 72 5.85 -2.22 6.97
C ARG A 72 4.46 -1.84 6.50
N VAL A 73 4.12 -0.57 6.61
CA VAL A 73 2.83 -0.04 6.16
C VAL A 73 3.03 1.20 5.33
N ILE A 74 2.56 1.17 4.08
CA ILE A 74 2.51 2.33 3.17
C ILE A 74 1.15 3.03 3.34
N LEU A 75 1.20 4.32 3.70
CA LEU A 75 0.03 5.17 3.94
C LEU A 75 0.11 6.46 3.11
N PRO A 76 -1.04 7.08 2.77
CA PRO A 76 -1.03 8.40 2.15
C PRO A 76 -0.44 9.44 3.09
N GLU A 77 0.41 10.35 2.59
CA GLU A 77 1.03 11.43 3.38
C GLU A 77 -0.01 12.26 4.15
N ARG A 78 -1.18 12.48 3.53
CA ARG A 78 -2.28 13.26 4.10
C ARG A 78 -2.95 12.59 5.30
N ASN A 79 -2.74 11.30 5.51
CA ASN A 79 -3.25 10.54 6.65
C ASN A 79 -2.33 10.54 7.87
N LEU A 80 -1.21 11.27 7.83
CA LEU A 80 -0.33 11.41 8.99
C LEU A 80 -1.08 11.89 10.25
N LYS A 81 -2.10 12.74 10.07
CA LYS A 81 -2.91 13.27 11.18
C LYS A 81 -3.70 12.19 11.90
N ASP A 82 -4.15 11.17 11.18
CA ASP A 82 -4.94 10.07 11.73
C ASP A 82 -4.08 9.11 12.58
N LEU A 83 -2.75 9.15 12.42
CA LEU A 83 -1.83 8.35 13.23
C LEU A 83 -1.79 8.80 14.69
N ALA A 84 -2.21 10.04 14.99
CA ALA A 84 -2.28 10.53 16.37
C ALA A 84 -3.29 9.73 17.23
N GLU A 85 -4.28 9.08 16.60
CA GLU A 85 -5.31 8.30 17.30
C GLU A 85 -4.90 6.84 17.57
N VAL A 86 -3.68 6.46 17.16
CA VAL A 86 -3.15 5.11 17.22
C VAL A 86 -2.24 4.97 18.44
N PRO A 87 -2.37 3.88 19.24
CA PRO A 87 -1.49 3.65 20.38
C PRO A 87 -0.01 3.56 19.98
N ALA A 88 0.87 4.23 20.75
CA ALA A 88 2.31 4.27 20.49
C ALA A 88 2.97 2.87 20.47
N ALA A 89 2.46 1.92 21.24
CA ALA A 89 2.93 0.53 21.23
C ALA A 89 2.80 -0.13 19.85
N VAL A 90 1.72 0.18 19.11
CA VAL A 90 1.50 -0.36 17.77
C VAL A 90 2.37 0.37 16.76
N LEU A 91 2.42 1.70 16.84
CA LEU A 91 3.27 2.52 15.97
C LEU A 91 4.75 2.15 16.09
N GLY A 92 5.23 1.87 17.31
CA GLY A 92 6.64 1.50 17.55
C GLY A 92 7.04 0.13 16.97
N SER A 93 6.07 -0.73 16.66
CA SER A 93 6.31 -2.05 16.06
C SER A 93 6.27 -2.04 14.52
N LEU A 94 5.85 -0.92 13.91
CA LEU A 94 5.58 -0.81 12.48
C LEU A 94 6.46 0.29 11.85
N GLU A 95 7.04 -0.03 10.70
CA GLU A 95 7.68 0.96 9.83
C GLU A 95 6.61 1.62 8.96
N ILE A 96 6.33 2.91 9.22
CA ILE A 96 5.34 3.68 8.46
C ILE A 96 6.02 4.43 7.33
N LEU A 97 5.58 4.18 6.11
CA LEU A 97 6.08 4.78 4.88
C LEU A 97 4.99 5.67 4.29
N LEU A 98 5.29 6.95 4.12
CA LEU A 98 4.35 7.92 3.59
C LEU A 98 4.51 8.03 2.07
N ALA A 99 3.39 7.94 1.36
CA ALA A 99 3.34 8.07 -0.09
C ALA A 99 2.46 9.25 -0.49
N LYS A 100 2.95 10.08 -1.41
CA LYS A 100 2.18 11.17 -2.01
C LYS A 100 1.73 10.80 -3.42
N ARG A 101 2.56 10.03 -4.12
CA ARG A 101 2.31 9.59 -5.48
C ARG A 101 2.54 8.09 -5.62
N MET A 102 2.03 7.53 -6.71
CA MET A 102 2.14 6.10 -6.98
C MET A 102 3.60 5.66 -7.10
N GLU A 103 4.48 6.53 -7.60
CA GLU A 103 5.92 6.23 -7.70
C GLU A 103 6.54 5.92 -6.33
N ASP A 104 6.14 6.64 -5.28
CA ASP A 104 6.60 6.43 -3.90
C ASP A 104 6.14 5.05 -3.38
N VAL A 105 4.90 4.66 -3.69
CA VAL A 105 4.35 3.35 -3.31
C VAL A 105 5.16 2.24 -3.98
N LEU A 106 5.39 2.36 -5.28
CA LEU A 106 6.09 1.35 -6.07
C LEU A 106 7.56 1.25 -5.67
N GLU A 107 8.21 2.36 -5.32
CA GLU A 107 9.59 2.33 -4.83
C GLU A 107 9.71 1.58 -3.50
N ASN A 108 8.70 1.69 -2.63
CA ASN A 108 8.69 1.03 -1.33
C ASN A 108 8.13 -0.41 -1.36
N ALA A 109 7.35 -0.76 -2.38
CA ALA A 109 6.67 -2.05 -2.49
C ALA A 109 7.52 -3.17 -3.10
N PHE A 110 8.51 -2.85 -3.95
CA PHE A 110 9.35 -3.83 -4.64
C PHE A 110 10.76 -3.93 -4.01
N GLU A 111 11.32 -5.14 -3.96
CA GLU A 111 12.72 -5.33 -3.58
C GLU A 111 13.65 -4.75 -4.66
N GLY A 112 14.55 -3.84 -4.28
CA GLY A 112 15.44 -3.15 -5.22
C GLY A 112 14.85 -1.90 -5.88
N GLY A 113 13.68 -1.43 -5.42
CA GLY A 113 13.08 -0.17 -5.82
C GLY A 113 12.26 -0.22 -7.11
N CYS A 114 11.85 0.97 -7.55
CA CYS A 114 10.84 1.16 -8.60
C CYS A 114 11.23 0.44 -9.93
N PRO A 115 10.38 -0.45 -10.50
CA PRO A 115 10.73 -1.25 -11.67
C PRO A 115 11.19 -0.45 -12.90
N TRP A 116 10.65 0.76 -13.06
CA TRP A 116 10.86 1.65 -14.22
C TRP A 116 12.09 2.54 -14.09
N ARG A 117 12.50 2.92 -12.87
CA ARG A 117 13.68 3.79 -12.67
C ARG A 117 14.98 3.11 -13.08
N GLN A 118 15.01 1.77 -13.09
CA GLN A 118 16.16 1.00 -13.58
C GLN A 118 16.32 1.06 -15.11
N ARG A 119 15.25 1.29 -15.87
CA ARG A 119 15.29 1.33 -17.35
C ARG A 119 15.68 2.70 -17.93
N SER A 120 15.66 3.77 -17.13
CA SER A 120 16.00 5.13 -17.56
C SER A 120 17.51 5.44 -17.56
N LYS A 121 18.37 4.45 -17.23
CA LYS A 121 19.84 4.59 -17.26
C LYS A 121 20.49 3.93 -18.49
N LEU A 122 19.72 3.70 -19.56
CA LEU A 122 20.22 3.24 -20.86
C LEU A 122 20.11 4.36 -21.88
#